data_AF-A0A6A1V4D8-F1
#
_entry.id   AF-A0A6A1V4D8-F1
#
_cell.length_a   1.000
_cell.length_b   1.000
_cell.length_c   1.000
_cell.angle_alpha   90.00
_cell.angle_beta   90.00
_cell.angle_gamma   90.00
#
_symmetry.space_group_name_H-M   'P 1'
#
loop_
_entity.id
_entity.type
_entity.pdbx_description
1 polymer ?
#
loop_
_entity_poly.entity_id
_entity_poly.type
_entity_poly.pdbx_seq_one_letter_code
_entity_poly.pdbx_strand_id
1 'polypeptide(L)'
;MKITTYTELITLLGYSAPRWATLLAGSFVIFTLVLSFYLLFEHLSAYKNPEEQKFLIGVILMVPCYSVESFVSLVNPSLSVDCEILRDCYESFAMYCFGRYLVACLGGEERAIEFMEREGRASSKMPLLEHGHERGIVKHPFPMKYFLKPWKLGQWFYQIIKIGIIQYMIIKTLSAILAVILEAFGVYCDGEFKWGCGGNSFLAN
;
A
#
# COMPACT_ATOMS: atom_id res chain seq x y z
N MET A 1 27.43 23.26 17.36
CA MET A 1 26.65 22.10 16.86
C MET A 1 25.69 22.52 15.72
N LYS A 2 26.13 23.38 14.78
CA LYS A 2 25.37 23.77 13.57
C LYS A 2 26.13 23.44 12.27
N ILE A 3 27.42 23.10 12.36
CA ILE A 3 28.32 22.94 11.21
C ILE A 3 28.07 21.61 10.49
N THR A 4 27.70 20.55 11.23
CA THR A 4 27.45 19.21 10.68
C THR A 4 26.23 19.18 9.74
N THR A 5 25.17 19.91 10.07
CA THR A 5 23.93 19.96 9.27
C THR A 5 24.09 20.69 7.94
N TYR A 6 24.90 21.76 7.88
CA TYR A 6 25.21 22.42 6.60
C TYR A 6 26.09 21.56 5.69
N THR A 7 26.96 20.74 6.28
CA THR A 7 27.86 19.86 5.51
C THR A 7 27.08 18.71 4.88
N GLU A 8 26.16 18.10 5.64
CA GLU A 8 25.20 17.09 5.15
C GLU A 8 24.29 17.65 4.04
N LEU A 9 23.77 18.88 4.21
CA LEU A 9 22.96 19.56 3.20
C LEU A 9 23.75 19.79 1.90
N ILE A 10 25.04 20.15 2.00
CA ILE A 10 25.93 20.34 0.85
C ILE A 10 26.31 19.01 0.20
N THR A 11 26.50 17.92 0.96
CA THR A 11 26.75 16.59 0.40
C THR A 11 25.52 15.98 -0.25
N LEU A 12 24.32 16.26 0.27
CA LEU A 12 23.05 15.82 -0.29
C LEU A 12 22.66 16.64 -1.54
N LEU A 13 22.95 17.95 -1.55
CA LEU A 13 22.87 18.81 -2.74
C LEU A 13 23.98 18.53 -3.78
N GLY A 14 25.08 17.89 -3.37
CA GLY A 14 26.23 17.53 -4.22
C GLY A 14 26.32 16.05 -4.59
N TYR A 15 25.37 15.21 -4.16
CA TYR A 15 25.38 13.78 -4.43
C TYR A 15 24.97 13.52 -5.88
N SER A 16 25.97 13.37 -6.75
CA SER A 16 25.76 12.84 -8.09
C SER A 16 25.91 11.33 -8.04
N ALA A 17 24.80 10.60 -8.19
CA ALA A 17 24.83 9.14 -8.29
C ALA A 17 25.87 8.71 -9.35
N PRO A 18 26.67 7.67 -9.09
CA PRO A 18 27.68 7.23 -10.04
C PRO A 18 27.01 6.91 -11.39
N ARG A 19 27.55 7.47 -12.48
CA ARG A 19 26.92 7.41 -13.82
C ARG A 19 26.51 5.99 -14.23
N TRP A 20 27.31 4.99 -13.88
CA TRP A 20 27.02 3.59 -14.15
C TRP A 20 25.75 3.09 -13.43
N ALA A 21 25.52 3.52 -12.19
CA ALA A 21 24.33 3.15 -11.44
C ALA A 21 23.07 3.82 -12.00
N THR A 22 23.16 5.10 -12.39
CA THR A 22 22.03 5.81 -13.03
C THR A 22 21.67 5.19 -14.38
N LEU A 23 22.66 4.81 -15.20
CA LEU A 23 22.42 4.13 -16.47
C LEU A 23 21.76 2.75 -16.27
N LEU A 24 22.26 1.97 -15.30
CA LEU A 24 21.70 0.67 -14.98
C LEU A 24 20.25 0.81 -14.48
N ALA A 25 20.02 1.67 -13.47
CA ALA A 25 18.69 1.95 -12.94
C ALA A 25 17.73 2.44 -14.03
N GLY A 26 18.17 3.38 -14.89
CA GLY A 26 17.38 3.87 -16.01
C GLY A 26 16.98 2.77 -16.99
N SER A 27 17.88 1.82 -17.30
CA SER A 27 17.56 0.69 -18.18
C SER A 27 16.48 -0.23 -17.61
N PHE A 28 16.55 -0.53 -16.31
CA PHE A 28 15.53 -1.33 -15.62
C PHE A 28 14.19 -0.61 -15.55
N VAL A 29 14.19 0.71 -15.30
CA VAL A 29 12.96 1.52 -15.27
C VAL A 29 12.30 1.53 -16.66
N ILE A 30 13.06 1.72 -17.73
CA ILE A 30 12.54 1.66 -19.10
C ILE A 30 11.93 0.28 -19.37
N PHE A 31 12.63 -0.80 -19.01
CA PHE A 31 12.12 -2.15 -19.18
C PHE A 31 10.80 -2.36 -18.42
N THR A 32 10.73 -1.95 -17.15
CA THR A 32 9.53 -2.05 -16.32
C THR A 32 8.38 -1.20 -16.87
N LEU A 33 8.65 0.01 -17.37
CA LEU A 33 7.65 0.86 -18.01
C LEU A 33 7.07 0.17 -19.25
N VAL A 34 7.93 -0.36 -20.13
CA VAL A 34 7.50 -1.07 -21.35
C VAL A 34 6.64 -2.28 -21.00
N LEU A 35 7.06 -3.10 -20.02
CA LEU A 35 6.30 -4.27 -19.59
C LEU A 35 4.95 -3.87 -18.97
N SER A 36 4.92 -2.83 -18.14
CA SER A 36 3.70 -2.31 -17.54
C SER A 36 2.73 -1.77 -18.58
N PHE A 37 3.22 -1.01 -19.56
CA PHE A 37 2.39 -0.54 -20.67
C PHE A 37 1.85 -1.70 -21.49
N TYR A 38 2.67 -2.72 -21.78
CA TYR A 38 2.21 -3.92 -22.48
C TYR A 38 1.07 -4.62 -21.73
N LEU A 39 1.23 -4.83 -20.41
CA LEU A 39 0.18 -5.40 -19.55
C LEU A 39 -1.10 -4.55 -19.57
N LEU A 40 -0.96 -3.22 -19.46
CA LEU A 40 -2.10 -2.31 -19.57
C LEU A 40 -2.82 -2.43 -20.91
N PHE A 41 -2.08 -2.47 -22.01
CA PHE A 41 -2.65 -2.62 -23.34
C PHE A 41 -3.34 -3.97 -23.53
N GLU A 42 -2.77 -5.06 -23.02
CA GLU A 42 -3.39 -6.38 -23.09
C GLU A 42 -4.73 -6.42 -22.36
N HIS A 43 -4.75 -5.90 -21.12
CA HIS A 43 -6.00 -5.76 -20.37
C HIS A 43 -6.98 -4.86 -21.12
N LEU A 44 -6.55 -3.66 -21.57
CA LEU A 44 -7.37 -2.71 -22.35
C LEU A 44 -7.87 -3.28 -23.68
N SER A 45 -7.17 -4.23 -24.30
CA SER A 45 -7.62 -4.88 -25.53
C SER A 45 -8.65 -5.97 -25.26
N ALA A 46 -8.63 -6.59 -24.08
CA ALA A 46 -9.60 -7.59 -23.65
C ALA A 46 -10.82 -6.97 -22.94
N TYR A 47 -11.17 -5.71 -23.27
CA TYR A 47 -12.18 -4.89 -22.59
C TYR A 47 -13.60 -5.44 -22.71
N LYS A 48 -13.95 -6.38 -21.83
CA LYS A 48 -15.30 -6.95 -21.75
C LYS A 48 -16.17 -6.28 -20.68
N ASN A 49 -15.59 -5.94 -19.52
CA ASN A 49 -16.31 -5.38 -18.37
C ASN A 49 -15.66 -4.05 -17.91
N PRO A 50 -16.21 -2.87 -18.31
CA PRO A 50 -15.62 -1.56 -18.01
C PRO A 50 -15.47 -1.26 -16.51
N GLU A 51 -16.41 -1.77 -15.72
CA GLU A 51 -16.52 -1.49 -14.29
C GLU A 51 -15.43 -2.17 -13.46
N GLU A 52 -15.01 -3.37 -13.84
CA GLU A 52 -13.97 -4.15 -13.15
C GLU A 52 -12.58 -3.67 -13.57
N GLN A 53 -12.44 -3.38 -14.85
CA GLN A 53 -11.14 -3.18 -15.46
C GLN A 53 -10.52 -1.82 -15.13
N LYS A 54 -11.32 -0.77 -14.92
CA LYS A 54 -10.81 0.53 -14.46
C LYS A 54 -10.09 0.43 -13.11
N PHE A 55 -10.55 -0.46 -12.23
CA PHE A 55 -9.91 -0.69 -10.93
C PHE A 55 -8.63 -1.52 -11.08
N LEU A 56 -8.63 -2.52 -11.96
CA LEU A 56 -7.43 -3.29 -12.28
C LEU A 56 -6.30 -2.41 -12.84
N ILE A 57 -6.63 -1.49 -13.74
CA ILE A 57 -5.67 -0.51 -14.29
C ILE A 57 -5.03 0.32 -13.17
N GLY A 58 -5.82 0.75 -12.19
CA GLY A 58 -5.34 1.46 -11.01
C GLY A 58 -4.41 0.65 -10.11
N VAL A 59 -4.46 -0.69 -10.15
CA VAL A 59 -3.51 -1.54 -9.42
C VAL A 59 -2.22 -1.75 -10.23
N ILE A 60 -2.33 -1.99 -11.54
CA ILE A 60 -1.18 -2.22 -12.41
C ILE A 60 -0.28 -0.98 -12.51
N LEU A 61 -0.88 0.22 -12.51
CA LEU A 61 -0.17 1.50 -12.52
C LEU A 61 0.69 1.76 -11.26
N MET A 62 0.62 0.90 -10.23
CA MET A 62 1.55 0.90 -9.09
C MET A 62 2.99 0.63 -9.53
N VAL A 63 3.21 -0.42 -10.33
CA VAL A 63 4.55 -0.85 -10.78
C VAL A 63 5.35 0.28 -11.47
N PRO A 64 4.79 1.01 -12.46
CA PRO A 64 5.50 2.11 -13.11
C PRO A 64 5.68 3.32 -12.19
N CYS A 65 4.71 3.61 -11.31
CA CYS A 65 4.80 4.70 -10.34
C CYS A 65 6.00 4.51 -9.39
N TYR A 66 6.13 3.33 -8.79
CA TYR A 66 7.26 3.00 -7.90
C TYR A 66 8.60 2.99 -8.65
N SER A 67 8.62 2.48 -9.89
CA SER A 67 9.84 2.48 -10.70
C SER A 67 10.36 3.89 -10.99
N VAL A 68 9.44 4.81 -11.33
CA VAL A 68 9.80 6.22 -11.59
C VAL A 68 10.22 6.92 -10.30
N GLU A 69 9.49 6.73 -9.21
CA GLU A 69 9.83 7.31 -7.91
C GLU A 69 11.23 6.87 -7.44
N SER A 70 11.54 5.58 -7.53
CA SER A 70 12.84 5.04 -7.15
C SER A 70 13.98 5.60 -8.01
N PHE A 71 13.73 5.88 -9.28
CA PHE A 71 14.70 6.55 -10.15
C PHE A 71 14.86 8.05 -9.83
N VAL A 72 13.75 8.75 -9.56
CA VAL A 72 13.79 10.17 -9.20
C VAL A 72 14.52 10.37 -7.88
N SER A 73 14.27 9.51 -6.89
CA SER A 73 14.97 9.51 -5.60
C SER A 73 16.49 9.33 -5.77
N LEU A 74 16.91 8.45 -6.70
CA LEU A 74 18.33 8.23 -7.00
C LEU A 74 19.02 9.44 -7.65
N VAL A 75 18.31 10.18 -8.52
CA VAL A 75 18.90 11.28 -9.31
C VAL A 75 18.82 12.61 -8.58
N ASN A 76 17.69 12.89 -7.93
CA ASN A 76 17.41 14.16 -7.26
C ASN A 76 16.81 13.90 -5.88
N PRO A 77 17.66 13.80 -4.84
CA PRO A 77 17.20 13.61 -3.46
C PRO A 77 16.21 14.70 -3.01
N SER A 78 16.34 15.93 -3.51
CA SER A 78 15.44 17.04 -3.20
C SER A 78 14.01 16.83 -3.71
N LEU A 79 13.82 16.04 -4.77
CA LEU A 79 12.49 15.66 -5.29
C LEU A 79 11.98 14.36 -4.68
N SER A 80 12.81 13.66 -3.89
CA SER A 80 12.47 12.37 -3.29
C SER A 80 11.29 12.50 -2.33
N VAL A 81 11.26 13.58 -1.54
CA VAL A 81 10.19 13.86 -0.57
C VAL A 81 8.83 14.02 -1.27
N ASP A 82 8.76 14.88 -2.29
CA ASP A 82 7.54 15.09 -3.07
C ASP A 82 7.06 13.80 -3.76
N CYS A 83 8.00 13.00 -4.28
CA CYS A 83 7.69 11.71 -4.90
C CYS A 83 7.21 10.66 -3.90
N GLU A 84 7.77 10.66 -2.69
CA GLU A 84 7.37 9.77 -1.60
C GLU A 84 5.93 10.05 -1.15
N ILE A 85 5.54 11.31 -1.03
CA ILE A 85 4.16 11.69 -0.70
C ILE A 85 3.20 11.25 -1.80
N LEU A 86 3.57 11.46 -3.07
CA LEU A 86 2.77 11.00 -4.21
C LEU A 86 2.62 9.48 -4.23
N ARG A 87 3.69 8.74 -3.92
CA ARG A 87 3.69 7.27 -3.79
C ARG A 87 2.76 6.82 -2.67
N ASP A 88 2.82 7.44 -1.49
CA ASP A 88 1.97 7.09 -0.35
C ASP A 88 0.48 7.37 -0.63
N CYS A 89 0.17 8.48 -1.31
CA CYS A 89 -1.17 8.78 -1.81
C CYS A 89 -1.63 7.71 -2.80
N TYR A 90 -0.77 7.34 -3.75
CA TYR A 90 -1.07 6.35 -4.77
C TYR A 90 -1.32 4.96 -4.18
N GLU A 91 -0.54 4.55 -3.18
CA GLU A 91 -0.72 3.26 -2.51
C GLU A 91 -2.11 3.16 -1.86
N SER A 92 -2.59 4.25 -1.26
CA SER A 92 -3.93 4.34 -0.69
C SER A 92 -5.03 4.18 -1.76
N PHE A 93 -4.83 4.81 -2.93
CA PHE A 93 -5.72 4.68 -4.08
C PHE A 93 -5.70 3.26 -4.68
N ALA A 94 -4.52 2.65 -4.76
CA ALA A 94 -4.35 1.29 -5.26
C ALA A 94 -5.06 0.26 -4.36
N MET A 95 -5.01 0.42 -3.03
CA MET A 95 -5.77 -0.42 -2.08
C MET A 95 -7.28 -0.31 -2.27
N TYR A 96 -7.79 0.91 -2.50
CA TYR A 96 -9.20 1.11 -2.84
C TYR A 96 -9.57 0.40 -4.15
N CYS A 97 -8.77 0.57 -5.19
CA CYS A 97 -8.97 -0.08 -6.48
C CYS A 97 -8.94 -1.60 -6.35
N PHE A 98 -7.97 -2.14 -5.60
CA PHE A 98 -7.86 -3.57 -5.34
C PHE A 98 -9.11 -4.12 -4.63
N GLY A 99 -9.59 -3.45 -3.57
CA GLY A 99 -10.80 -3.87 -2.87
C GLY A 99 -12.04 -3.88 -3.77
N ARG A 100 -12.21 -2.84 -4.60
CA ARG A 100 -13.31 -2.77 -5.57
C ARG A 100 -13.19 -3.83 -6.67
N TYR A 101 -11.97 -4.11 -7.12
CA TYR A 101 -11.68 -5.16 -8.08
C TYR A 101 -12.06 -6.54 -7.54
N LEU A 102 -11.71 -6.87 -6.29
CA LEU A 102 -12.11 -8.14 -5.67
C LEU A 102 -13.62 -8.31 -5.59
N VAL A 103 -14.35 -7.25 -5.19
CA VAL A 103 -15.82 -7.27 -5.15
C VAL A 103 -16.40 -7.48 -6.55
N ALA A 104 -15.80 -6.86 -7.56
CA ALA A 104 -16.25 -7.03 -8.94
C ALA A 104 -16.00 -8.45 -9.45
N CYS A 105 -14.82 -9.04 -9.18
CA CYS A 105 -14.50 -10.43 -9.49
C CYS A 105 -15.46 -11.46 -8.86
N LEU A 106 -16.06 -11.12 -7.71
CA LEU A 106 -17.08 -11.93 -7.03
C LEU A 106 -18.48 -11.79 -7.66
N GLY A 107 -18.63 -10.96 -8.69
CA GLY A 107 -19.89 -10.66 -9.37
C GLY A 107 -20.73 -9.59 -8.66
N GLY A 108 -20.08 -8.67 -7.93
CA GLY A 108 -20.72 -7.54 -7.27
C GLY A 108 -20.85 -7.68 -5.75
N GLU A 109 -21.33 -6.61 -5.11
CA GLU A 109 -21.40 -6.50 -3.64
C GLU A 109 -22.32 -7.55 -3.01
N GLU A 110 -23.48 -7.82 -3.61
CA GLU A 110 -24.44 -8.81 -3.09
C GLU A 110 -23.89 -10.24 -3.17
N ARG A 111 -23.32 -10.63 -4.32
CA ARG A 111 -22.70 -11.95 -4.49
C ARG A 111 -21.44 -12.12 -3.65
N ALA A 112 -20.67 -11.06 -3.46
CA ALA A 112 -19.53 -11.08 -2.54
C ALA A 112 -19.98 -11.38 -1.11
N ILE A 113 -21.04 -10.70 -0.63
CA ILE A 113 -21.63 -10.94 0.69
C ILE A 113 -22.17 -12.37 0.80
N GLU A 114 -22.91 -12.84 -0.20
CA GLU A 114 -23.45 -14.21 -0.23
C GLU A 114 -22.33 -15.25 -0.23
N PHE A 115 -21.26 -15.04 -1.00
CA PHE A 115 -20.08 -15.90 -1.03
C PHE A 115 -19.41 -15.98 0.34
N MET A 116 -19.20 -14.83 1.00
CA MET A 116 -18.64 -14.78 2.36
C MET A 116 -19.56 -15.46 3.38
N GLU A 117 -20.87 -15.29 3.29
CA GLU A 117 -21.82 -16.00 4.16
C GLU A 117 -21.80 -17.50 3.91
N ARG A 118 -21.69 -17.93 2.64
CA ARG A 118 -21.62 -19.34 2.26
C ARG A 118 -20.35 -19.98 2.79
N GLU A 119 -19.19 -19.35 2.62
CA GLU A 119 -17.92 -19.81 3.18
C GLU A 119 -17.95 -19.83 4.71
N GLY A 120 -18.50 -18.79 5.36
CA GLY A 120 -18.71 -18.76 6.81
C GLY A 120 -19.59 -19.91 7.31
N ARG A 121 -20.65 -20.27 6.56
CA ARG A 121 -21.54 -21.40 6.87
C ARG A 121 -20.91 -22.76 6.54
N ALA A 122 -20.16 -22.89 5.45
CA ALA A 122 -19.48 -24.13 5.04
C ALA A 122 -18.40 -24.50 6.06
N SER A 123 -17.66 -23.50 6.55
CA SER A 123 -16.72 -23.65 7.66
C SER A 123 -17.44 -24.10 8.95
N SER A 124 -18.63 -23.56 9.24
CA SER A 124 -19.46 -23.98 10.39
C SER A 124 -20.06 -25.39 10.27
N LYS A 125 -20.28 -25.90 9.05
CA LYS A 125 -21.01 -27.14 8.76
C LYS A 125 -20.14 -28.38 8.51
N MET A 126 -18.89 -28.42 8.99
CA MET A 126 -18.11 -29.66 9.04
C MET A 126 -17.92 -30.15 10.48
N PRO A 127 -18.92 -30.80 11.12
CA PRO A 127 -18.85 -31.28 12.49
C PRO A 127 -18.80 -32.82 12.59
N LEU A 128 -18.44 -33.56 11.54
CA LEU A 128 -18.56 -35.03 11.50
C LEU A 128 -17.25 -35.82 11.39
N LEU A 129 -16.16 -35.35 11.98
CA LEU A 129 -15.16 -36.25 12.56
C LEU A 129 -14.25 -35.48 13.52
N GLU A 130 -14.31 -35.95 14.77
CA GLU A 130 -13.33 -35.74 15.84
C GLU A 130 -13.38 -34.46 16.69
N HIS A 131 -13.84 -34.69 17.92
CA HIS A 131 -13.52 -34.01 19.17
C HIS A 131 -12.94 -32.58 19.09
N GLY A 132 -13.83 -31.62 19.34
CA GLY A 132 -13.55 -30.49 20.23
C GLY A 132 -12.53 -29.45 19.75
N HIS A 133 -12.82 -28.71 18.67
CA HIS A 133 -12.36 -27.31 18.59
C HIS A 133 -13.01 -26.52 17.44
N GLU A 134 -13.77 -25.49 17.85
CA GLU A 134 -14.14 -24.24 17.16
C GLU A 134 -13.50 -24.01 15.77
N ARG A 135 -14.20 -24.37 14.69
CA ARG A 135 -13.70 -24.28 13.31
C ARG A 135 -14.70 -23.69 12.32
N GLY A 136 -15.29 -22.55 12.67
CA GLY A 136 -15.99 -21.62 11.77
C GLY A 136 -15.36 -20.22 11.78
N ILE A 137 -14.03 -20.18 11.96
CA ILE A 137 -13.27 -19.06 12.52
C ILE A 137 -12.04 -18.85 11.66
N VAL A 138 -11.85 -17.65 11.13
CA VAL A 138 -10.55 -17.24 10.58
C VAL A 138 -9.55 -17.25 11.73
N LYS A 139 -8.69 -18.27 11.80
CA LYS A 139 -7.64 -18.35 12.81
C LYS A 139 -6.58 -17.31 12.48
N HIS A 140 -6.51 -16.26 13.30
CA HIS A 140 -5.48 -15.24 13.14
C HIS A 140 -4.08 -15.84 13.38
N PRO A 141 -3.08 -15.51 12.55
CA PRO A 141 -1.69 -15.88 12.81
C PRO A 141 -1.19 -15.24 14.13
N PHE A 142 -0.18 -15.88 14.74
CA PHE A 142 0.46 -15.38 15.96
C PHE A 142 1.09 -13.99 15.71
N PRO A 143 0.93 -12.97 16.58
CA PRO A 143 0.42 -12.97 17.98
C PRO A 143 -1.06 -12.55 18.13
N MET A 144 -1.77 -12.34 17.03
CA MET A 144 -3.09 -11.70 17.00
C MET A 144 -4.22 -12.60 17.58
N LYS A 145 -3.94 -13.88 17.82
CA LYS A 145 -4.79 -14.86 18.52
C LYS A 145 -5.16 -14.46 19.96
N TYR A 146 -4.32 -13.69 20.65
CA TYR A 146 -4.55 -13.34 22.06
C TYR A 146 -5.51 -12.16 22.26
N PHE A 147 -5.66 -11.30 21.25
CA PHE A 147 -6.43 -10.06 21.35
C PHE A 147 -7.75 -10.10 20.56
N LEU A 148 -7.83 -10.88 19.48
CA LEU A 148 -9.00 -10.89 18.61
C LEU A 148 -9.82 -12.16 18.79
N LYS A 149 -11.11 -11.97 19.13
CA LYS A 149 -12.11 -13.04 19.10
C LYS A 149 -12.29 -13.57 17.67
N PRO A 150 -12.77 -14.80 17.51
CA PRO A 150 -13.14 -15.38 16.21
C PRO A 150 -14.07 -14.51 15.35
N TRP A 151 -13.66 -14.16 14.13
CA TRP A 151 -14.52 -13.41 13.21
C TRP A 151 -15.44 -14.36 12.43
N LYS A 152 -16.75 -14.08 12.45
CA LYS A 152 -17.74 -14.78 11.62
C LYS A 152 -17.78 -14.12 10.24
N LEU A 153 -17.50 -14.90 9.19
CA LEU A 153 -17.58 -14.45 7.80
C LEU A 153 -19.05 -14.18 7.43
N GLY A 154 -19.37 -12.96 6.99
CA GLY A 154 -20.73 -12.55 6.64
C GLY A 154 -20.81 -11.05 6.33
N GLN A 155 -22.03 -10.51 6.17
CA GLN A 155 -22.26 -9.11 5.79
C GLN A 155 -21.57 -8.08 6.70
N TRP A 156 -21.56 -8.33 8.02
CA TRP A 156 -20.93 -7.44 8.99
C TRP A 156 -19.40 -7.37 8.81
N PHE A 157 -18.76 -8.52 8.53
CA PHE A 157 -17.32 -8.57 8.25
C PHE A 157 -16.97 -7.81 6.97
N TYR A 158 -17.77 -7.96 5.92
CA TYR A 158 -17.58 -7.21 4.68
C TYR A 158 -17.68 -5.69 4.91
N GLN A 159 -18.64 -5.23 5.72
CA GLN A 159 -18.74 -3.82 6.10
C GLN A 159 -17.49 -3.35 6.86
N ILE A 160 -16.93 -4.18 7.74
CA ILE A 160 -15.67 -3.87 8.44
C ILE A 160 -14.51 -3.75 7.46
N ILE A 161 -14.38 -4.65 6.48
CA ILE A 161 -13.33 -4.54 5.47
C ILE A 161 -13.49 -3.24 4.68
N LYS A 162 -14.71 -2.92 4.24
CA LYS A 162 -15.01 -1.70 3.49
C LYS A 162 -14.65 -0.44 4.29
N ILE A 163 -15.05 -0.40 5.56
CA ILE A 163 -14.71 0.70 6.47
C ILE A 163 -13.20 0.73 6.73
N GLY A 164 -12.57 -0.42 6.92
CA GLY A 164 -11.14 -0.55 7.18
C GLY A 164 -10.27 -0.05 6.04
N ILE A 165 -10.64 -0.33 4.79
CA ILE A 165 -9.94 0.19 3.60
C ILE A 165 -10.03 1.72 3.56
N ILE A 166 -11.22 2.27 3.82
CA ILE A 166 -11.42 3.74 3.84
C ILE A 166 -10.65 4.37 5.02
N GLN A 167 -10.71 3.75 6.20
CA GLN A 167 -10.00 4.22 7.39
C GLN A 167 -8.48 4.22 7.17
N TYR A 168 -7.94 3.15 6.59
CA TYR A 168 -6.54 3.06 6.22
C TYR A 168 -6.14 4.18 5.26
N MET A 169 -6.94 4.41 4.21
CA MET A 169 -6.69 5.47 3.23
C MET A 169 -6.64 6.85 3.91
N ILE A 170 -7.56 7.14 4.83
CA ILE A 170 -7.58 8.41 5.58
C ILE A 170 -6.34 8.53 6.48
N ILE A 171 -6.02 7.50 7.26
CA ILE A 171 -4.87 7.52 8.18
C ILE A 171 -3.58 7.74 7.40
N LYS A 172 -3.40 7.02 6.29
CA LYS A 172 -2.19 7.10 5.45
C LYS A 172 -2.06 8.46 4.76
N THR A 173 -3.17 9.02 4.28
CA THR A 173 -3.17 10.38 3.71
C THR A 173 -2.85 11.43 4.77
N LEU A 174 -3.44 11.32 5.96
CA LEU A 174 -3.17 12.23 7.07
C LEU A 174 -1.73 12.11 7.57
N SER A 175 -1.15 10.90 7.62
CA SER A 175 0.25 10.73 8.01
C SER A 175 1.21 11.36 7.00
N ALA A 176 0.92 11.24 5.69
CA ALA A 176 1.71 11.90 4.65
C ALA A 176 1.64 13.43 4.75
N ILE A 177 0.43 13.99 4.94
CA ILE A 177 0.26 15.44 5.15
C ILE A 177 0.97 15.90 6.43
N LEU A 178 0.87 15.12 7.50
CA LEU A 178 1.54 15.42 8.76
C LEU A 178 3.07 15.39 8.61
N ALA A 179 3.61 14.46 7.82
CA ALA A 179 5.04 14.41 7.51
C ALA A 179 5.50 15.69 6.79
N VAL A 180 4.77 16.15 5.77
CA VAL A 180 5.05 17.42 5.06
C VAL A 180 5.04 18.61 6.01
N ILE A 181 4.04 18.66 6.90
CA ILE A 181 3.92 19.76 7.86
C ILE A 181 5.09 19.73 8.85
N LEU A 182 5.46 18.56 9.36
CA LEU A 182 6.60 18.39 10.27
C LEU A 182 7.93 18.75 9.60
N GLU A 183 8.07 18.47 8.30
CA GLU A 183 9.24 18.84 7.51
C GLU A 183 9.31 20.35 7.29
N ALA A 184 8.18 20.99 6.97
CA ALA A 184 8.11 22.45 6.87
C ALA A 184 8.46 23.17 8.18
N PHE A 185 8.21 22.55 9.34
CA PHE A 185 8.61 23.06 10.66
C PHE A 185 10.07 22.73 11.05
N GLY A 186 10.80 21.97 10.22
CA GLY A 186 12.20 21.60 10.48
C GLY A 186 12.40 20.64 11.65
N VAL A 187 11.34 19.93 12.07
CA VAL A 187 11.36 18.92 13.15
C VAL A 187 11.39 17.49 12.58
N TYR A 188 11.20 17.34 11.26
CA TYR A 188 11.31 16.05 10.59
C TYR A 188 12.79 15.68 10.39
N CYS A 189 13.31 14.86 11.30
CA CYS A 189 14.62 14.24 11.19
C CYS A 189 14.49 13.01 10.28
N ASP A 190 14.77 13.14 8.99
CA ASP A 190 14.80 11.98 8.09
C ASP A 190 15.98 11.06 8.49
N GLY A 191 15.67 9.84 8.94
CA GLY A 191 16.69 8.78 9.16
C GLY A 191 17.56 8.82 10.42
N GLU A 192 17.44 9.77 11.37
CA GLU A 192 18.19 9.74 12.64
C GLU A 192 17.28 9.67 13.88
N PHE A 193 17.35 8.57 14.64
CA PHE A 193 16.71 8.38 15.95
C PHE A 193 17.34 9.30 17.02
N LYS A 194 17.06 10.61 16.95
CA LYS A 194 17.39 11.57 18.01
C LYS A 194 16.20 11.74 18.94
N TRP A 195 16.40 11.44 20.22
CA TRP A 195 15.43 11.54 21.33
C TRP A 195 14.77 12.92 21.53
N GLY A 196 15.15 13.94 20.75
CA GLY A 196 14.57 15.29 20.76
C GLY A 196 13.74 15.65 19.52
N CYS A 197 13.67 14.78 18.51
CA CYS A 197 12.73 14.92 17.39
C CYS A 197 11.37 14.35 17.85
N GLY A 198 10.31 15.16 17.76
CA GLY A 198 9.04 14.98 18.47
C GLY A 198 8.52 13.55 18.47
N GLY A 199 8.35 12.99 19.67
CA GLY A 199 7.86 11.64 19.87
C GLY A 199 6.50 11.43 19.21
N ASN A 200 6.49 10.65 18.13
CA ASN A 200 5.43 9.72 17.71
C ASN A 200 5.88 8.88 16.51
N SER A 201 7.13 8.43 16.51
CA SER A 201 7.69 7.46 15.55
C SER A 201 7.22 6.02 15.81
N PHE A 202 5.95 5.83 16.21
CA PHE A 202 5.40 4.51 16.58
C PHE A 202 4.31 3.98 15.61
N LEU A 203 4.08 4.60 14.46
CA LEU A 203 3.06 4.14 13.49
C LEU A 203 3.58 3.80 12.09
N ALA A 204 4.90 3.70 11.90
CA ALA A 204 5.50 3.25 10.66
C ALA A 204 6.45 2.06 10.91
N ASN A 205 5.87 0.92 11.28
CA ASN A 205 6.38 -0.43 10.99
C ASN A 205 5.20 -1.39 10.97
#